data_AF-A0A852R4M7-F1
#
_entry.id   AF-A0A852R4M7-F1
#
_cell.length_a   1.000
_cell.length_b   1.000
_cell.length_c   1.000
_cell.angle_alpha   90.00
_cell.angle_beta   90.00
_cell.angle_gamma   90.00
#
_symmetry.space_group_name_H-M   'P 1'
#
loop_
_entity.id
_entity.type
_entity.pdbx_description
1 polymer ?
#
loop_
_entity_poly.entity_id
_entity_poly.type
_entity_poly.pdbx_seq_one_letter_code
_entity_poly.pdbx_strand_id
1 'polypeptide(L)'
;MNDTLFFADAEAFSAWLDANHAHASEAWLLFHKKGSGRASQTWSEAVDVALCFGWIDGLRKGVDGDSYKVRFTPRKQGSVWSAVNAAAWQAFQAFAPSYRRDAVWWVMSAKREETRVKRLDALISSSLAGQRVPPLRPRSGTGV
;
A
#
# COMPACT_ATOMS: atom_id res chain seq x y z
N MET A 1 6.36 -19.66 15.24
CA MET A 1 6.08 -20.21 13.90
C MET A 1 4.87 -19.46 13.40
N ASN A 2 4.94 -18.79 12.24
CA ASN A 2 3.76 -18.10 11.74
C ASN A 2 2.91 -19.10 10.97
N ASP A 3 1.95 -19.67 11.68
CA ASP A 3 0.92 -20.52 11.09
C ASP A 3 0.24 -19.74 9.96
N THR A 4 0.14 -20.42 8.82
CA THR A 4 -0.45 -19.86 7.61
C THR A 4 -1.90 -20.31 7.55
N LEU A 5 -2.83 -19.36 7.57
CA LEU A 5 -4.26 -19.57 7.54
C LEU A 5 -4.74 -19.65 6.09
N PHE A 6 -5.67 -20.55 5.80
CA PHE A 6 -6.35 -20.63 4.52
C PHE A 6 -7.85 -20.43 4.74
N PHE A 7 -8.45 -19.56 3.93
CA PHE A 7 -9.89 -19.31 3.91
C PHE A 7 -10.42 -19.58 2.50
N ALA A 8 -11.52 -20.33 2.42
CA ALA A 8 -12.13 -20.69 1.15
C ALA A 8 -12.75 -19.47 0.45
N ASP A 9 -13.27 -18.52 1.23
CA ASP A 9 -13.97 -17.32 0.78
C ASP A 9 -13.79 -16.17 1.78
N ALA A 10 -14.38 -15.02 1.44
CA ALA A 10 -14.33 -13.80 2.23
C ALA A 10 -15.10 -13.89 3.55
N GLU A 11 -16.16 -14.69 3.60
CA GLU A 11 -17.00 -14.85 4.79
C GLU A 11 -16.26 -15.60 5.89
N ALA A 12 -15.54 -16.67 5.52
CA ALA A 12 -14.70 -17.41 6.46
C ALA A 12 -13.58 -16.54 7.06
N PHE A 13 -12.97 -15.66 6.26
CA PHE A 13 -11.98 -14.71 6.79
C PHE A 13 -12.62 -13.65 7.69
N SER A 14 -13.79 -13.13 7.30
CA SER A 14 -14.55 -12.17 8.11
C SER A 14 -14.92 -12.75 9.48
N ALA A 15 -15.40 -13.98 9.54
CA ALA A 15 -15.72 -14.68 10.79
C ALA A 15 -14.48 -14.87 11.67
N TRP A 16 -13.32 -15.16 11.07
CA TRP A 16 -12.07 -15.23 11.82
C TRP A 16 -11.69 -13.86 12.38
N LEU A 17 -11.79 -12.79 11.60
CA LEU A 17 -11.49 -11.44 12.09
C LEU A 17 -12.45 -11.03 13.19
N ASP A 18 -13.75 -11.30 13.07
CA ASP A 18 -14.74 -10.99 14.12
C ASP A 18 -14.33 -11.56 15.48
N ALA A 19 -13.87 -12.81 15.50
CA ALA A 19 -13.40 -13.48 16.72
C ALA A 19 -11.98 -13.05 17.18
N ASN A 20 -11.09 -12.62 16.29
CA ASN A 20 -9.65 -12.52 16.58
C ASN A 20 -9.05 -11.10 16.44
N HIS A 21 -9.70 -10.16 15.77
CA HIS A 21 -9.11 -8.89 15.33
C HIS A 21 -8.57 -8.01 16.47
N ALA A 22 -9.15 -8.12 17.67
CA ALA A 22 -8.76 -7.34 18.84
C ALA A 22 -7.53 -7.91 19.59
N HIS A 23 -7.21 -9.20 19.38
CA HIS A 23 -6.19 -9.92 20.14
C HIS A 23 -5.03 -10.41 19.29
N ALA A 24 -5.29 -10.75 18.02
CA ALA A 24 -4.25 -11.18 17.10
C ALA A 24 -3.40 -9.98 16.65
N SER A 25 -2.08 -10.15 16.66
CA SER A 25 -1.13 -9.11 16.21
C SER A 25 -0.83 -9.20 14.71
N GLU A 26 -1.08 -10.35 14.09
CA GLU A 26 -0.95 -10.57 12.66
C GLU A 26 -1.70 -11.83 12.22
N ALA A 27 -1.95 -11.94 10.92
CA ALA A 27 -2.50 -13.13 10.26
C ALA A 27 -1.78 -13.32 8.92
N TRP A 28 -1.29 -14.53 8.64
CA TRP A 28 -0.70 -14.86 7.35
C TRP A 28 -1.71 -15.67 6.54
N LEU A 29 -2.29 -15.08 5.51
CA LEU A 29 -3.30 -15.73 4.68
C LEU A 29 -2.65 -16.34 3.44
N LEU A 30 -2.93 -17.61 3.16
CA LEU A 30 -2.57 -18.32 1.93
C LEU A 30 -3.59 -18.02 0.83
N PHE A 31 -3.09 -17.74 -0.37
CA PHE A 31 -3.86 -17.51 -1.58
C PHE A 31 -3.35 -18.43 -2.69
N HIS A 32 -4.27 -18.98 -3.47
CA HIS A 32 -3.94 -19.66 -4.71
C HIS A 32 -3.91 -18.68 -5.89
N LYS A 33 -2.97 -18.85 -6.81
CA LYS A 33 -2.84 -18.01 -8.02
C LYS A 33 -3.96 -18.34 -9.01
N LYS A 34 -4.41 -17.32 -9.75
CA LYS A 34 -5.32 -17.51 -10.89
C LYS A 34 -4.65 -18.47 -11.89
N GLY A 35 -5.29 -19.60 -12.18
CA GLY A 35 -4.76 -20.67 -13.04
C GLY A 35 -4.33 -21.95 -12.32
N SER A 36 -4.21 -21.95 -10.99
CA SER A 36 -3.91 -23.14 -10.19
C SER A 36 -5.00 -24.22 -10.17
N GLY A 37 -6.21 -23.89 -10.67
CA GLY A 37 -7.39 -24.78 -10.61
C GLY A 37 -7.99 -24.94 -9.20
N ARG A 38 -7.41 -24.30 -8.17
CA ARG A 38 -7.86 -24.40 -6.79
C ARG A 38 -8.72 -23.19 -6.40
N ALA A 39 -9.87 -23.46 -5.78
CA ALA A 39 -10.69 -22.41 -5.18
C ALA A 39 -9.91 -21.71 -4.04
N SER A 40 -10.05 -20.40 -3.96
CA SER A 40 -9.43 -19.54 -2.96
C SER A 40 -10.12 -18.20 -3.00
N GLN A 41 -10.32 -17.58 -1.84
CA GLN A 41 -10.57 -16.14 -1.73
C GLN A 41 -9.51 -15.37 -2.55
N THR A 42 -9.91 -14.29 -3.20
CA THR A 42 -8.99 -13.37 -3.89
C THR A 42 -8.34 -12.40 -2.90
N TRP A 43 -7.16 -11.89 -3.25
CA TRP A 43 -6.49 -10.88 -2.43
C TRP A 43 -7.35 -9.63 -2.23
N SER A 44 -8.07 -9.17 -3.26
CA SER A 44 -8.93 -7.99 -3.18
C SER A 44 -10.07 -8.19 -2.17
N GLU A 45 -10.75 -9.33 -2.20
CA GLU A 45 -11.79 -9.65 -1.20
C GLU A 45 -11.22 -9.69 0.23
N ALA A 46 -10.00 -10.20 0.41
CA ALA A 46 -9.36 -10.22 1.72
C ALA A 46 -9.02 -8.82 2.22
N VAL A 47 -8.56 -7.93 1.33
CA VAL A 47 -8.31 -6.52 1.67
C VAL A 47 -9.59 -5.82 2.08
N ASP A 48 -10.68 -5.99 1.32
CA ASP A 48 -11.95 -5.35 1.63
C ASP A 48 -12.47 -5.76 3.02
N VAL A 49 -12.43 -7.06 3.34
CA VAL A 49 -12.80 -7.56 4.68
C VAL A 49 -11.85 -7.02 5.74
N ALA A 50 -10.53 -7.06 5.54
CA ALA A 50 -9.56 -6.59 6.53
C ALA A 50 -9.79 -5.12 6.90
N LEU A 51 -10.11 -4.27 5.92
CA LEU A 51 -10.36 -2.85 6.14
C LEU A 51 -11.56 -2.62 7.07
N CYS A 52 -12.61 -3.45 7.01
CA CYS A 52 -13.77 -3.36 7.91
C CYS A 52 -13.40 -3.55 9.39
N PHE A 53 -12.32 -4.28 9.68
CA PHE A 53 -11.83 -4.52 11.03
C PHE A 53 -10.64 -3.62 11.42
N GLY A 54 -10.28 -2.65 10.57
CA GLY A 54 -9.12 -1.79 10.78
C GLY A 54 -7.78 -2.51 10.61
N TRP A 55 -7.76 -3.63 9.88
CA TRP A 55 -6.57 -4.36 9.49
C TRP A 55 -6.12 -3.95 8.10
N ILE A 56 -4.81 -4.08 7.83
CA ILE A 56 -4.20 -3.79 6.52
C ILE A 56 -3.30 -4.95 6.10
N ASP A 57 -3.17 -5.14 4.80
CA ASP A 57 -2.19 -6.06 4.24
C ASP A 57 -0.77 -5.46 4.27
N GLY A 58 0.23 -6.31 4.05
CA GLY A 58 1.62 -5.91 4.06
C GLY A 58 2.51 -6.87 3.28
N LEU A 59 3.33 -7.64 3.98
CA LEU A 59 4.33 -8.48 3.33
C LEU A 59 3.66 -9.60 2.53
N ARG A 60 3.98 -9.66 1.23
CA ARG A 60 3.65 -10.79 0.35
C ARG A 60 4.87 -11.69 0.18
N LYS A 61 4.68 -13.00 0.31
CA LYS A 61 5.72 -14.02 0.09
C LYS A 61 5.18 -15.12 -0.83
N GLY A 62 5.97 -15.54 -1.82
CA GLY A 62 5.69 -16.77 -2.55
C GLY A 62 5.81 -17.98 -1.63
N VAL A 63 4.92 -18.95 -1.79
CA VAL A 63 5.00 -20.24 -1.07
C VAL A 63 5.47 -21.31 -2.05
N ASP A 64 4.86 -21.38 -3.23
CA ASP A 64 5.26 -22.27 -4.33
C ASP A 64 4.90 -21.67 -5.72
N GLY A 65 4.93 -22.51 -6.76
CA GLY A 65 4.58 -22.14 -8.14
C GLY A 65 3.15 -21.61 -8.29
N ASP A 66 2.23 -22.06 -7.44
CA ASP A 66 0.79 -21.84 -7.56
C ASP A 66 0.18 -21.12 -6.36
N SER A 67 0.96 -20.83 -5.31
CA SER A 67 0.47 -20.20 -4.10
C SER A 67 1.40 -19.10 -3.56
N TYR A 68 0.80 -18.17 -2.85
CA TYR A 68 1.50 -17.10 -2.14
C TYR A 68 0.77 -16.79 -0.85
N LYS A 69 1.45 -16.18 0.10
CA LYS A 69 0.82 -15.69 1.33
C LYS A 69 1.00 -14.21 1.52
N VAL A 70 0.02 -13.58 2.15
CA VAL A 70 0.04 -12.15 2.49
C VAL A 70 -0.16 -12.00 3.98
N ARG A 71 0.67 -11.16 4.60
CA ARG A 71 0.51 -10.79 6.00
C ARG A 71 -0.50 -9.67 6.14
N PHE A 72 -1.47 -9.85 7.02
CA PHE A 72 -2.39 -8.84 7.50
C PHE A 72 -2.07 -8.50 8.96
N THR A 73 -2.22 -7.23 9.32
CA THR A 73 -1.93 -6.72 10.68
C THR A 73 -2.92 -5.63 11.07
N PRO A 74 -3.27 -5.47 12.36
CA PRO A 74 -3.98 -4.29 12.83
C PRO A 74 -3.26 -3.01 12.40
N ARG A 75 -3.99 -2.05 11.85
CA ARG A 75 -3.41 -0.76 11.48
C ARG A 75 -3.00 -0.02 12.74
N LYS A 76 -1.69 0.20 12.92
CA LYS A 76 -1.19 1.01 14.03
C LYS A 76 -1.69 2.46 13.91
N GLN A 77 -2.65 2.83 14.75
CA GLN A 77 -3.07 4.24 14.89
C GLN A 77 -1.88 5.08 15.38
N GLY A 78 -1.72 6.27 14.80
CA GLY A 78 -0.62 7.19 15.15
C GLY A 78 0.78 6.70 14.75
N SER A 79 0.91 5.79 13.78
CA SER A 79 2.23 5.42 13.29
C SER A 79 2.99 6.66 12.78
N VAL A 80 4.31 6.71 13.05
CA VAL A 80 5.18 7.79 12.57
C VAL A 80 5.06 7.96 11.06
N TRP A 81 4.93 6.85 10.31
CA TRP A 81 4.68 6.87 8.87
C TRP A 81 3.37 7.59 8.49
N SER A 82 2.29 7.38 9.23
CA SER A 82 1.02 8.10 8.99
C SER A 82 1.14 9.59 9.28
N ALA A 83 1.90 9.98 10.32
CA ALA A 83 2.17 11.38 10.62
C ALA A 83 3.05 12.04 9.55
N VAL A 84 4.10 11.35 9.11
CA VAL A 84 4.98 11.78 8.00
C VAL A 84 4.19 11.93 6.71
N ASN A 85 3.32 10.98 6.36
CA ASN A 85 2.49 11.08 5.15
C ASN A 85 1.45 12.20 5.26
N ALA A 86 0.86 12.43 6.44
CA ALA A 86 -0.04 13.56 6.65
C ALA A 86 0.70 14.90 6.48
N ALA A 87 1.90 15.04 7.05
CA ALA A 87 2.73 16.24 6.88
C ALA A 87 3.15 16.44 5.41
N ALA A 88 3.57 15.37 4.74
CA ALA A 88 3.91 15.41 3.31
C ALA A 88 2.70 15.83 2.46
N TRP A 89 1.51 15.33 2.78
CA TRP A 89 0.27 15.71 2.10
C TRP A 89 -0.06 17.19 2.29
N GLN A 90 0.05 17.72 3.51
CA GLN A 90 -0.17 19.14 3.77
C GLN A 90 0.82 20.03 3.01
N ALA A 91 2.11 19.66 3.04
CA ALA A 91 3.13 20.37 2.28
C ALA A 91 2.90 20.29 0.76
N PHE A 92 2.48 19.12 0.27
CA PHE A 92 2.11 18.93 -1.14
C PHE A 92 0.95 19.85 -1.54
N GLN A 93 -0.08 19.95 -0.69
CA GLN A 93 -1.27 20.78 -0.92
C GLN A 93 -0.96 22.28 -0.99
N ALA A 94 0.12 22.74 -0.34
CA ALA A 94 0.55 24.13 -0.39
C ALA A 94 1.17 24.54 -1.74
N PHE A 95 1.55 23.60 -2.60
CA PHE A 95 2.05 23.94 -3.94
C PHE A 95 0.93 24.38 -4.90
N ALA A 96 1.32 25.16 -5.91
CA ALA A 96 0.44 25.63 -6.97
C ALA A 96 -0.38 24.47 -7.59
N PRO A 97 -1.69 24.67 -7.91
CA PRO A 97 -2.54 23.63 -8.47
C PRO A 97 -1.97 22.96 -9.73
N SER A 98 -1.30 23.73 -10.59
CA SER A 98 -0.63 23.21 -11.80
C SER A 98 0.47 22.21 -11.47
N TYR A 99 1.34 22.54 -10.52
CA TYR A 99 2.38 21.62 -10.06
C TYR A 99 1.80 20.35 -9.46
N ARG A 100 0.76 20.46 -8.61
CA ARG A 100 0.13 19.28 -8.00
C ARG A 100 -0.43 18.34 -9.06
N ARG A 101 -1.14 18.86 -10.06
CA ARG A 101 -1.65 18.07 -11.19
C ARG A 101 -0.52 17.37 -11.95
N ASP A 102 0.52 18.11 -12.32
CA ASP A 102 1.62 17.57 -13.13
C ASP A 102 2.45 16.53 -12.34
N ALA A 103 2.61 16.72 -11.02
CA ALA A 103 3.27 15.77 -10.13
C ALA A 103 2.45 14.47 -9.97
N VAL A 104 1.14 14.57 -9.78
CA VAL A 104 0.24 13.40 -9.73
C VAL A 104 0.29 12.65 -11.06
N TRP A 105 0.19 13.35 -12.19
CA TRP A 105 0.31 12.74 -13.51
C TRP A 105 1.67 12.05 -13.70
N TRP A 106 2.76 12.66 -13.24
CA TRP A 106 4.08 12.05 -13.28
C TRP A 106 4.15 10.74 -12.48
N VAL A 107 3.57 10.66 -11.30
CA VAL A 107 3.50 9.41 -10.52
C VAL A 107 2.65 8.37 -11.25
N MET A 108 1.42 8.74 -11.63
CA MET A 108 0.42 7.81 -12.17
C MET A 108 0.72 7.33 -13.59
N SER A 109 1.47 8.10 -14.39
CA SER A 109 1.90 7.71 -15.74
C SER A 109 2.96 6.61 -15.77
N ALA A 110 3.53 6.23 -14.62
CA ALA A 110 4.47 5.11 -14.56
C ALA A 110 3.75 3.77 -14.82
N LYS A 111 4.16 3.08 -15.90
CA LYS A 111 3.56 1.80 -16.31
C LYS A 111 3.89 0.62 -15.38
N ARG A 112 5.06 0.65 -14.73
CA ARG A 112 5.51 -0.39 -13.78
C ARG A 112 5.19 0.04 -12.35
N GLU A 113 4.62 -0.86 -11.55
CA GLU A 113 4.30 -0.61 -10.14
C GLU A 113 5.54 -0.16 -9.35
N GLU A 114 6.65 -0.88 -9.49
CA GLU A 114 7.91 -0.53 -8.81
C GLU A 114 8.36 0.91 -9.12
N THR A 115 8.18 1.36 -10.36
CA THR A 115 8.51 2.75 -10.75
C THR A 115 7.51 3.73 -10.15
N ARG A 116 6.22 3.40 -10.13
CA ARG A 116 5.17 4.24 -9.52
C ARG A 116 5.43 4.45 -8.03
N VAL A 117 5.74 3.39 -7.30
CA VAL A 117 6.12 3.44 -5.88
C VAL A 117 7.34 4.35 -5.67
N LYS A 118 8.42 4.16 -6.44
CA LYS A 118 9.60 5.04 -6.36
C LYS A 118 9.29 6.51 -6.64
N ARG A 119 8.39 6.80 -7.59
CA ARG A 119 7.96 8.17 -7.89
C ARG A 119 7.12 8.77 -6.76
N LEU A 120 6.26 7.98 -6.13
CA LEU A 120 5.50 8.39 -4.95
C LEU A 120 6.44 8.72 -3.78
N ASP A 121 7.44 7.89 -3.52
CA ASP A 121 8.45 8.14 -2.47
C ASP A 121 9.21 9.44 -2.71
N ALA A 122 9.59 9.71 -3.97
CA ALA A 122 10.22 10.96 -4.37
C ALA A 122 9.30 12.16 -4.16
N LEU A 123 7.99 12.01 -4.42
CA LEU A 123 6.99 13.05 -4.19
C LEU A 123 6.81 13.35 -2.70
N ILE A 124 6.68 12.31 -1.87
CA ILE A 124 6.58 12.45 -0.41
C ILE A 124 7.83 13.16 0.13
N SER A 125 9.01 12.69 -0.24
CA SER A 125 10.29 13.26 0.23
C SER A 125 10.48 14.71 -0.21
N SER A 126 10.16 15.03 -1.47
CA SER A 126 10.27 16.41 -1.99
C SER A 126 9.26 17.34 -1.31
N SER A 127 8.03 16.86 -1.05
CA SER A 127 7.00 17.64 -0.37
C SER A 127 7.41 17.97 1.06
N LEU A 128 7.96 17.00 1.81
CA LEU A 128 8.51 17.23 3.15
C LEU A 128 9.67 18.24 3.16
N ALA A 129 10.47 18.27 2.09
CA ALA A 129 11.56 19.23 1.93
C ALA A 129 11.10 20.62 1.41
N GLY A 130 9.81 20.82 1.14
CA GLY A 130 9.31 22.05 0.52
C GLY A 130 9.80 22.27 -0.92
N GLN A 131 10.20 21.19 -1.61
CA GLN A 131 10.75 21.23 -2.96
C GLN A 131 9.83 20.56 -3.98
N ARG A 132 9.95 20.97 -5.24
CA ARG A 132 9.34 20.23 -6.36
C ARG A 132 10.07 18.90 -6.59
N VAL A 133 9.34 17.89 -7.07
CA VAL A 133 9.93 16.62 -7.52
C VAL A 133 11.00 16.87 -8.59
N PRO A 134 12.10 16.09 -8.62
CA PRO A 134 13.25 16.34 -9.48
C PRO A 134 12.94 16.71 -10.94
N PRO A 135 12.06 16.00 -11.68
CA PRO A 135 11.80 16.31 -13.09
C PRO A 135 10.97 17.59 -13.30
N LEU A 136 10.35 18.14 -12.26
CA LEU A 136 9.52 19.35 -12.31
C LEU A 136 10.16 20.55 -11.61
N ARG A 137 11.43 20.41 -11.20
CA ARG A 137 12.22 21.54 -10.71
C ARG A 137 12.49 22.49 -11.88
N PRO A 138 12.43 23.81 -11.67
CA PRO A 138 12.89 24.76 -12.67
C PRO A 138 14.33 24.40 -13.05
N ARG A 139 14.65 24.43 -14.34
CA ARG A 139 16.05 24.39 -14.76
C ARG A 139 16.69 25.67 -14.21
N SER A 140 17.74 25.53 -13.41
CA SER A 140 18.56 26.67 -13.02
C SER A 140 18.95 27.41 -14.29
N GLY A 141 18.50 28.65 -14.46
CA GLY A 141 18.80 29.43 -15.65
C GLY A 141 20.31 29.57 -15.79
N THR A 142 20.83 29.23 -16.97
CA THR A 142 22.09 29.78 -17.46
C THR A 142 21.96 31.29 -17.39
N GLY A 143 22.63 31.91 -16.42
CA GLY A 143 22.80 33.36 -16.41
C GLY A 143 23.53 33.75 -17.70
N VAL A 144 22.88 34.60 -18.49
CA VAL A 144 23.51 35.35 -19.59
C VAL A 144 24.15 36.59 -19.00
#